data_AF-A0A973HWR3-F1
#
_entry.id   AF-A0A973HWR3-F1
#
_cell.length_a   1.000
_cell.length_b   1.000
_cell.length_c   1.000
_cell.angle_alpha   90.00
_cell.angle_beta   90.00
_cell.angle_gamma   90.00
#
_symmetry.space_group_name_H-M   'P 1'
#
loop_
_entity.id
_entity.type
_entity.pdbx_description
1 polymer ?
#
loop_
_entity_poly.entity_id
_entity_poly.type
_entity_poly.pdbx_seq_one_letter_code
_entity_poly.pdbx_strand_id
1 'polypeptide(L)'
;PDPEPEGFSHWIDPPRREWMNCHITRTNEAVHEVIRSHLHRSPMYSGQIEGVGPRYCPSIEDKVVRFPDRTGHTIHLEREGLQSNSIYVNGVSTSLPADAQEQLVARIPGLEKAKFLRHGYAVEYDFFPPHQIRRTFECRAVAGLYMAGQICGTSGYEEAAAQGFLAGVNAVLSLAEEAPFILGRDEAYMGVLADDLVRCDPREPYRMFTSRAEYRLMLRHDNADLRLACLGEKLGLIDAKQADRVRADQQKISETVERLHKTRSGTRTLHQRLRIPGANWQTLVADEPQLSTWQVEERLQERIRVEVRYESYIERQLNEVERLRRHESWQLPDDLEYLEIPGLRSEAREKLNNLRPDTFAAAQRIAGVSPADISCLMVALRARTGQQNLESR
;
A
#
# COMPACT_ATOMS: atom_id res chain seq x y z
N PRO A 1 10.88 22.40 7.56
CA PRO A 1 9.92 21.52 8.26
C PRO A 1 8.49 22.01 8.06
N ASP A 2 7.52 21.11 7.92
CA ASP A 2 6.12 21.50 8.06
C ASP A 2 5.91 22.13 9.45
N PRO A 3 5.10 23.20 9.55
CA PRO A 3 4.90 23.91 10.81
C PRO A 3 4.26 23.03 11.89
N GLU A 4 3.45 22.04 11.48
CA GLU A 4 2.74 21.12 12.37
C GLU A 4 2.86 19.69 11.82
N PRO A 5 3.89 18.93 12.23
CA PRO A 5 4.09 17.56 11.76
C PRO A 5 3.11 16.60 12.42
N GLU A 6 2.50 15.73 11.62
CA GLU A 6 1.62 14.67 12.10
C GLU A 6 2.41 13.42 12.51
N GLY A 7 1.96 12.75 13.56
CA GLY A 7 2.52 11.48 14.00
C GLY A 7 1.95 10.29 13.21
N PHE A 8 2.75 9.24 13.01
CA PHE A 8 2.29 7.99 12.41
C PHE A 8 1.32 7.20 13.32
N SER A 9 1.41 7.38 14.64
CA SER A 9 0.59 6.67 15.62
C SER A 9 -0.59 7.52 16.08
N HIS A 10 -1.78 6.94 16.12
CA HIS A 10 -2.96 7.57 16.72
C HIS A 10 -2.93 7.56 18.26
N TRP A 11 -1.98 6.83 18.86
CA TRP A 11 -1.90 6.59 20.30
C TRP A 11 -0.74 7.34 20.97
N ILE A 12 0.23 7.77 20.19
CA ILE A 12 1.47 8.37 20.67
C ILE A 12 1.66 9.69 19.94
N ASP A 13 1.70 10.78 20.70
CA ASP A 13 2.01 12.09 20.14
C ASP A 13 3.43 12.08 19.54
N PRO A 14 3.64 12.74 18.39
CA PRO A 14 4.96 12.84 17.81
C PRO A 14 5.90 13.49 18.82
N PRO A 15 7.09 12.92 19.05
CA PRO A 15 8.01 13.46 20.03
C PRO A 15 8.42 14.87 19.60
N ARG A 16 8.35 15.83 20.52
CA ARG A 16 8.87 17.19 20.28
C ARG A 16 10.38 17.11 20.15
N ARG A 17 10.89 17.16 18.91
CA ARG A 17 12.31 17.05 18.59
C ARG A 17 12.73 18.19 17.68
N GLU A 18 14.03 18.46 17.66
CA GLU A 18 14.62 19.33 16.66
C GLU A 18 14.53 18.64 15.29
N TRP A 19 13.80 19.25 14.37
CA TRP A 19 13.61 18.73 13.03
C TRP A 19 14.87 19.00 12.19
N MET A 20 15.46 17.95 11.65
CA MET A 20 16.59 18.08 10.74
C MET A 20 16.09 18.38 9.33
N ASN A 21 16.80 19.28 8.64
CA ASN A 21 16.52 19.53 7.23
C ASN A 21 17.15 18.42 6.37
N CYS A 22 16.40 17.96 5.36
CA CYS A 22 16.97 17.26 4.23
C CYS A 22 17.44 18.29 3.19
N HIS A 23 18.47 17.95 2.43
CA HIS A 23 18.96 18.80 1.34
C HIS A 23 18.63 18.16 0.00
N ILE A 24 18.48 18.98 -1.04
CA ILE A 24 18.15 18.52 -2.39
C ILE A 24 19.27 18.93 -3.34
N THR A 25 19.74 17.98 -4.14
CA THR A 25 20.66 18.22 -5.26
C THR A 25 20.17 17.41 -6.47
N ARG A 26 20.97 17.32 -7.54
CA ARG A 26 20.60 16.62 -8.76
C ARG A 26 21.84 16.06 -9.46
N THR A 27 21.70 14.92 -10.14
CA THR A 27 22.69 14.52 -11.15
C THR A 27 22.70 15.48 -12.34
N ASN A 28 23.73 15.40 -13.16
CA ASN A 28 23.91 16.17 -14.38
C ASN A 28 24.54 15.28 -15.48
N GLU A 29 24.79 15.84 -16.65
CA GLU A 29 25.36 15.08 -17.77
C GLU A 29 26.74 14.49 -17.45
N ALA A 30 27.60 15.20 -16.71
CA ALA A 30 28.91 14.69 -16.32
C ALA A 30 28.81 13.45 -15.42
N VAL A 31 27.79 13.38 -14.56
CA VAL A 31 27.48 12.17 -13.77
C VAL A 31 27.01 11.03 -14.70
N HIS A 32 26.17 11.34 -15.69
CA HIS A 32 25.67 10.35 -16.65
C HIS A 32 26.76 9.78 -17.55
N GLU A 33 27.74 10.59 -17.97
CA GLU A 33 28.92 10.13 -18.71
C GLU A 33 29.75 9.11 -17.91
N VAL A 34 29.96 9.34 -16.61
CA VAL A 34 30.64 8.38 -15.73
C VAL A 34 29.88 7.06 -15.67
N ILE A 35 28.57 7.13 -15.48
CA ILE A 35 27.72 5.94 -15.47
C ILE A 35 27.87 5.19 -16.80
N ARG A 36 27.67 5.86 -17.95
CA ARG A 36 27.72 5.22 -19.28
C ARG A 36 29.07 4.56 -19.57
N SER A 37 30.18 5.20 -19.19
CA SER A 37 31.53 4.63 -19.36
C SER A 37 31.79 3.40 -18.49
N HIS A 38 31.05 3.23 -17.39
CA HIS A 38 31.22 2.12 -16.44
C HIS A 38 30.10 1.08 -16.48
N LEU A 39 29.08 1.24 -17.34
CA LEU A 39 27.92 0.33 -17.43
C LEU A 39 28.32 -1.14 -17.60
N HIS A 40 29.34 -1.42 -18.43
CA HIS A 40 29.84 -2.78 -18.68
C HIS A 40 30.41 -3.47 -17.43
N ARG A 41 30.72 -2.70 -16.36
CA ARG A 41 31.23 -3.20 -15.08
C ARG A 41 30.14 -3.34 -14.02
N SER A 42 28.90 -2.91 -14.30
CA SER A 42 27.78 -3.09 -13.38
C SER A 42 27.34 -4.55 -13.38
N PRO A 43 27.22 -5.22 -12.22
CA PRO A 43 26.67 -6.57 -12.12
C PRO A 43 25.28 -6.73 -12.78
N MET A 44 24.46 -5.67 -12.72
CA MET A 44 23.12 -5.63 -13.35
C MET A 44 23.16 -5.71 -14.89
N TYR A 45 24.25 -5.25 -15.52
CA TYR A 45 24.37 -5.17 -16.98
C TYR A 45 25.42 -6.12 -17.57
N SER A 46 26.35 -6.60 -16.74
CA SER A 46 27.39 -7.56 -17.14
C SER A 46 26.89 -9.01 -17.14
N GLY A 47 25.63 -9.25 -16.76
CA GLY A 47 25.03 -10.58 -16.68
C GLY A 47 25.48 -11.40 -15.47
N GLN A 48 26.09 -10.76 -14.46
CA GLN A 48 26.47 -11.41 -13.20
C GLN A 48 25.29 -11.59 -12.24
N ILE A 49 24.23 -10.79 -12.42
CA ILE A 49 22.97 -10.90 -11.68
C ILE A 49 21.94 -11.48 -12.65
N GLU A 50 21.29 -12.58 -12.27
CA GLU A 50 20.21 -13.20 -13.06
C GLU A 50 18.86 -12.51 -12.78
N GLY A 51 18.69 -11.97 -11.57
CA GLY A 51 17.47 -11.27 -11.15
C GLY A 51 17.21 -9.95 -11.88
N VAL A 52 15.93 -9.68 -12.19
CA VAL A 52 15.51 -8.38 -12.73
C VAL A 52 15.31 -7.40 -11.56
N GLY A 53 16.00 -6.25 -11.62
CA GLY A 53 15.84 -5.18 -10.63
C GLY A 53 14.42 -4.58 -10.64
N PRO A 54 13.98 -3.95 -9.54
CA PRO A 54 12.63 -3.39 -9.44
C PRO A 54 12.40 -2.28 -10.47
N ARG A 55 11.35 -2.39 -11.31
CA ARG A 55 11.02 -1.37 -12.33
C ARG A 55 10.89 0.05 -11.82
N TYR A 56 10.42 0.22 -10.58
CA TYR A 56 10.00 1.51 -10.03
C TYR A 56 10.99 2.10 -9.03
N CYS A 57 11.93 1.30 -8.52
CA CYS A 57 13.07 1.79 -7.75
C CYS A 57 14.39 1.33 -8.39
N PRO A 58 14.61 1.62 -9.68
CA PRO A 58 15.81 1.17 -10.37
C PRO A 58 17.06 1.85 -9.81
N SER A 59 18.20 1.19 -9.96
CA SER A 59 19.50 1.80 -9.70
C SER A 59 19.71 3.04 -10.59
N ILE A 60 20.61 3.94 -10.18
CA ILE A 60 20.88 5.16 -10.94
C ILE A 60 21.40 4.85 -12.34
N GLU A 61 22.20 3.78 -12.49
CA GLU A 61 22.63 3.29 -13.80
C GLU A 61 21.45 2.85 -14.68
N ASP A 62 20.43 2.21 -14.12
CA ASP A 62 19.24 1.78 -14.86
C ASP A 62 18.27 2.93 -15.15
N LYS A 63 18.20 3.94 -14.29
CA LYS A 63 17.48 5.20 -14.60
C LYS A 63 18.07 5.91 -15.81
N VAL A 64 19.40 6.00 -15.91
CA VAL A 64 20.09 6.69 -17.01
C VAL A 64 19.88 5.95 -18.33
N VAL A 65 19.91 4.61 -18.32
CA VAL A 65 19.66 3.80 -19.52
C VAL A 65 18.20 3.85 -19.97
N ARG A 66 17.24 3.75 -19.04
CA ARG A 66 15.80 3.74 -19.39
C ARG A 66 15.26 5.12 -19.77
N PHE A 67 15.86 6.19 -19.25
CA PHE A 67 15.40 7.56 -19.47
C PHE A 67 16.52 8.45 -20.03
N PRO A 68 17.02 8.16 -21.24
CA PRO A 68 18.18 8.83 -21.81
C PRO A 68 17.96 10.33 -22.07
N ASP A 69 16.71 10.76 -22.28
CA ASP A 69 16.36 12.16 -22.54
C ASP A 69 16.40 13.05 -21.28
N ARG A 70 16.55 12.46 -20.08
CA ARG A 70 16.59 13.21 -18.82
C ARG A 70 17.99 13.77 -18.60
N THR A 71 18.11 15.08 -18.53
CA THR A 71 19.38 15.79 -18.20
C THR A 71 19.84 15.65 -16.74
N GLY A 72 19.08 14.94 -15.91
CA GLY A 72 19.45 14.64 -14.53
C GLY A 72 18.30 14.09 -13.69
N HIS A 73 18.62 13.62 -12.50
CA HIS A 73 17.69 13.04 -11.53
C HIS A 73 17.85 13.71 -10.17
N THR A 74 16.74 14.00 -9.50
CA THR A 74 16.73 14.59 -8.16
C THR A 74 17.34 13.62 -7.15
N ILE A 75 18.13 14.17 -6.23
CA ILE A 75 18.77 13.46 -5.13
C ILE A 75 18.37 14.14 -3.84
N HIS A 76 17.98 13.34 -2.84
CA HIS A 76 17.74 13.80 -1.48
C HIS A 76 18.90 13.36 -0.59
N LEU A 77 19.46 14.32 0.15
CA LEU A 77 20.50 14.09 1.13
C LEU A 77 19.84 14.06 2.50
N GLU A 78 19.77 12.86 3.07
CA GLU A 78 19.03 12.55 4.29
C GLU A 78 20.02 12.19 5.39
N ARG A 79 19.97 12.89 6.52
CA ARG A 79 20.83 12.58 7.66
C ARG A 79 20.29 11.38 8.41
N GLU A 80 21.11 10.35 8.63
CA GLU A 80 20.63 9.08 9.19
C GLU A 80 20.36 9.15 10.71
N GLY A 81 20.85 10.18 11.40
CA GLY A 81 20.58 10.36 12.83
C GLY A 81 21.00 11.71 13.39
N LEU A 82 20.38 12.11 14.52
CA LEU A 82 20.60 13.41 15.18
C LEU A 82 22.06 13.66 15.58
N GLN A 83 22.78 12.60 15.92
CA GLN A 83 24.18 12.64 16.36
C GLN A 83 25.15 12.06 15.31
N SER A 84 24.65 11.59 14.17
CA SER A 84 25.48 11.01 13.11
C SER A 84 25.91 12.07 12.11
N ASN A 85 27.10 11.91 11.52
CA ASN A 85 27.53 12.69 10.36
C ASN A 85 27.32 11.90 9.04
N SER A 86 26.68 10.72 9.11
CA SER A 86 26.31 9.95 7.92
C SER A 86 25.11 10.58 7.20
N ILE A 87 25.23 10.63 5.88
CA ILE A 87 24.21 11.11 4.96
C ILE A 87 23.87 9.97 4.01
N TYR A 88 22.60 9.60 3.98
CA TYR A 88 22.03 8.72 2.96
C TYR A 88 21.75 9.53 1.69
N VAL A 89 22.32 9.09 0.57
CA VAL A 89 22.22 9.76 -0.73
C VAL A 89 21.08 9.14 -1.53
N ASN A 90 19.85 9.45 -1.12
CA ASN A 90 18.65 8.90 -1.73
C ASN A 90 18.51 9.33 -3.19
N GLY A 91 18.32 8.35 -4.08
CA GLY A 91 18.29 8.54 -5.53
C GLY A 91 19.52 8.00 -6.26
N VAL A 92 20.59 7.64 -5.54
CA VAL A 92 21.86 7.14 -6.09
C VAL A 92 22.14 5.68 -5.67
N SER A 93 21.09 4.85 -5.61
CA SER A 93 21.26 3.40 -5.43
C SER A 93 22.03 2.84 -6.63
N THR A 94 23.13 2.12 -6.41
CA THR A 94 24.02 1.66 -7.48
C THR A 94 24.75 0.38 -7.13
N SER A 95 25.10 -0.39 -8.16
CA SER A 95 25.95 -1.58 -8.12
C SER A 95 27.30 -1.36 -8.80
N LEU A 96 27.61 -0.13 -9.23
CA LEU A 96 28.86 0.20 -9.90
C LEU A 96 30.07 -0.04 -8.98
N PRO A 97 31.27 -0.31 -9.54
CA PRO A 97 32.50 -0.43 -8.75
C PRO A 97 32.81 0.83 -7.93
N ALA A 98 33.51 0.65 -6.79
CA ALA A 98 33.80 1.73 -5.84
C ALA A 98 34.45 2.97 -6.48
N ASP A 99 35.41 2.77 -7.40
CA ASP A 99 36.10 3.84 -8.13
C ASP A 99 35.15 4.65 -9.02
N ALA A 100 34.15 3.99 -9.62
CA ALA A 100 33.12 4.65 -10.41
C ALA A 100 32.13 5.42 -9.53
N GLN A 101 31.80 4.87 -8.35
CA GLN A 101 30.93 5.56 -7.39
C GLN A 101 31.57 6.84 -6.84
N GLU A 102 32.85 6.80 -6.48
CA GLU A 102 33.56 8.00 -6.02
C GLU A 102 33.59 9.08 -7.10
N GLN A 103 33.85 8.66 -8.34
CA GLN A 103 33.81 9.52 -9.51
C GLN A 103 32.42 10.13 -9.78
N LEU A 104 31.35 9.35 -9.66
CA LEU A 104 29.99 9.85 -9.88
C LEU A 104 29.60 10.84 -8.78
N VAL A 105 29.84 10.50 -7.50
CA VAL A 105 29.45 11.36 -6.37
C VAL A 105 30.22 12.69 -6.37
N ALA A 106 31.52 12.67 -6.68
CA ALA A 106 32.32 13.90 -6.75
C ALA A 106 31.85 14.88 -7.85
N ARG A 107 31.02 14.44 -8.81
CA ARG A 107 30.45 15.27 -9.88
C ARG A 107 29.03 15.75 -9.59
N ILE A 108 28.45 15.34 -8.47
CA ILE A 108 27.14 15.83 -8.01
C ILE A 108 27.36 17.19 -7.29
N PRO A 109 26.65 18.26 -7.69
CA PRO A 109 26.80 19.57 -7.06
C PRO A 109 26.60 19.51 -5.54
N GLY A 110 27.58 20.03 -4.80
CA GLY A 110 27.63 20.03 -3.35
C GLY A 110 28.29 18.80 -2.72
N LEU A 111 28.65 17.79 -3.51
CA LEU A 111 29.31 16.56 -3.06
C LEU A 111 30.75 16.40 -3.58
N GLU A 112 31.35 17.46 -4.11
CA GLU A 112 32.67 17.44 -4.75
C GLU A 112 33.79 16.96 -3.82
N LYS A 113 33.60 17.14 -2.51
CA LYS A 113 34.53 16.73 -1.45
C LYS A 113 33.90 15.72 -0.48
N ALA A 114 32.81 15.06 -0.89
CA ALA A 114 32.17 14.06 -0.07
C ALA A 114 33.14 12.90 0.23
N LYS A 115 33.06 12.37 1.45
CA LYS A 115 33.84 11.20 1.87
C LYS A 115 32.89 10.02 2.04
N PHE A 116 33.24 8.89 1.43
CA PHE A 116 32.46 7.67 1.55
C PHE A 116 32.71 7.04 2.92
N LEU A 117 31.62 6.77 3.64
CA LEU A 117 31.64 5.87 4.80
C LEU A 117 31.39 4.43 4.36
N ARG A 118 30.55 4.26 3.34
CA ARG A 118 30.16 2.98 2.74
C ARG A 118 29.85 3.22 1.26
N HIS A 119 30.31 2.33 0.40
CA HIS A 119 29.91 2.31 -1.01
C HIS A 119 28.55 1.63 -1.18
N GLY A 120 27.82 2.04 -2.21
CA GLY A 120 26.60 1.38 -2.65
C GLY A 120 26.87 -0.04 -3.14
N TYR A 121 25.85 -0.89 -3.04
CA TYR A 121 25.93 -2.29 -3.44
C TYR A 121 24.54 -2.79 -3.81
N ALA A 122 24.50 -3.92 -4.52
CA ALA A 122 23.29 -4.70 -4.74
C ALA A 122 23.37 -5.99 -3.92
N VAL A 123 22.21 -6.51 -3.51
CA VAL A 123 22.08 -7.79 -2.83
C VAL A 123 21.17 -8.66 -3.66
N GLU A 124 21.65 -9.87 -3.97
CA GLU A 124 20.84 -10.95 -4.51
C GLU A 124 20.56 -11.94 -3.36
N TYR A 125 19.32 -12.41 -3.29
CA TYR A 125 18.86 -13.27 -2.20
C TYR A 125 17.75 -14.18 -2.71
N ASP A 126 17.65 -15.35 -2.09
CA ASP A 126 16.56 -16.28 -2.34
C ASP A 126 15.25 -15.76 -1.74
N PHE A 127 14.16 -15.98 -2.46
CA PHE A 127 12.81 -15.72 -1.97
C PHE A 127 11.88 -16.83 -2.44
N PHE A 128 10.78 -17.03 -1.71
CA PHE A 128 9.74 -17.96 -2.12
C PHE A 128 8.70 -17.22 -2.97
N PRO A 129 8.38 -17.74 -4.17
CA PRO A 129 7.32 -17.18 -5.00
C PRO A 129 6.00 -16.98 -4.22
N PRO A 130 5.41 -15.78 -4.24
CA PRO A 130 4.23 -15.44 -3.44
C PRO A 130 2.99 -16.33 -3.62
N HIS A 131 2.83 -16.98 -4.76
CA HIS A 131 1.70 -17.88 -4.99
C HIS A 131 1.72 -19.12 -4.06
N GLN A 132 2.86 -19.39 -3.41
CA GLN A 132 3.01 -20.47 -2.43
C GLN A 132 2.42 -20.14 -1.06
N ILE A 133 1.98 -18.90 -0.82
CA ILE A 133 1.28 -18.50 0.40
C ILE A 133 -0.20 -18.20 0.12
N ARG A 134 -1.03 -18.37 1.16
CA ARG A 134 -2.41 -17.89 1.19
C ARG A 134 -2.44 -16.40 1.54
N ARG A 135 -3.61 -15.76 1.43
CA ARG A 135 -3.81 -14.37 1.91
C ARG A 135 -3.63 -14.22 3.43
N THR A 136 -3.64 -15.32 4.16
CA THR A 136 -3.30 -15.41 5.59
C THR A 136 -1.80 -15.44 5.86
N PHE A 137 -0.96 -15.43 4.82
CA PHE A 137 0.50 -15.63 4.85
C PHE A 137 0.95 -17.02 5.30
N GLU A 138 0.00 -17.96 5.43
CA GLU A 138 0.31 -19.37 5.66
C GLU A 138 0.80 -20.01 4.35
N CYS A 139 1.83 -20.85 4.45
CA CYS A 139 2.33 -21.69 3.38
C CYS A 139 1.25 -22.69 2.93
N ARG A 140 1.01 -22.77 1.61
CA ARG A 140 0.06 -23.73 1.03
C ARG A 140 0.51 -25.18 1.23
N ALA A 141 1.83 -25.43 1.20
CA ALA A 141 2.41 -26.77 1.25
C ALA A 141 2.61 -27.32 2.66
N VAL A 142 2.77 -26.45 3.66
CA VAL A 142 3.03 -26.83 5.06
C VAL A 142 2.10 -26.06 5.97
N ALA A 143 1.11 -26.74 6.53
CA ALA A 143 0.18 -26.15 7.50
C ALA A 143 0.94 -25.65 8.74
N GLY A 144 0.56 -24.47 9.24
CA GLY A 144 1.19 -23.83 10.40
C GLY A 144 2.54 -23.15 10.12
N LEU A 145 3.08 -23.20 8.89
CA LEU A 145 4.24 -22.42 8.49
C LEU A 145 3.79 -21.08 7.89
N TYR A 146 4.24 -19.96 8.45
CA TYR A 146 3.92 -18.61 7.96
C TYR A 146 5.17 -17.90 7.44
N MET A 147 5.02 -17.14 6.36
CA MET A 147 6.13 -16.40 5.74
C MET A 147 5.75 -14.94 5.53
N ALA A 148 6.64 -14.01 5.89
CA ALA A 148 6.39 -12.58 5.81
C ALA A 148 7.65 -11.78 5.50
N GLY A 149 7.50 -10.75 4.68
CA GLY A 149 8.55 -9.77 4.38
C GLY A 149 9.29 -10.08 3.08
N GLN A 150 10.58 -9.80 3.07
CA GLN A 150 11.41 -9.90 1.88
C GLN A 150 11.49 -11.34 1.34
N ILE A 151 11.36 -12.34 2.22
CA ILE A 151 11.27 -13.76 1.87
C ILE A 151 10.07 -14.08 0.95
N CYS A 152 9.04 -13.24 0.96
CA CYS A 152 7.86 -13.33 0.08
C CYS A 152 8.00 -12.41 -1.15
N GLY A 153 9.20 -11.98 -1.53
CA GLY A 153 9.40 -11.17 -2.74
C GLY A 153 8.89 -9.73 -2.62
N THR A 154 8.82 -9.16 -1.42
CA THR A 154 8.50 -7.74 -1.20
C THR A 154 9.75 -6.93 -0.88
N SER A 155 9.73 -5.62 -1.14
CA SER A 155 10.86 -4.73 -0.85
C SER A 155 10.40 -3.43 -0.20
N GLY A 156 10.44 -3.38 1.13
CA GLY A 156 10.09 -2.21 1.94
C GLY A 156 9.81 -2.60 3.39
N TYR A 157 10.06 -1.68 4.31
CA TYR A 157 9.88 -1.94 5.75
C TYR A 157 8.40 -2.06 6.11
N GLU A 158 7.59 -1.19 5.51
CA GLU A 158 6.15 -1.09 5.70
C GLU A 158 5.44 -2.33 5.16
N GLU A 159 5.80 -2.78 3.96
CA GLU A 159 5.32 -4.04 3.40
C GLU A 159 5.67 -5.22 4.30
N ALA A 160 6.91 -5.31 4.76
CA ALA A 160 7.34 -6.42 5.61
C ALA A 160 6.64 -6.42 6.97
N ALA A 161 6.48 -5.24 7.59
CA ALA A 161 5.79 -5.09 8.86
C ALA A 161 4.30 -5.48 8.73
N ALA A 162 3.61 -5.05 7.67
CA ALA A 162 2.23 -5.41 7.41
C ALA A 162 2.04 -6.93 7.21
N GLN A 163 2.93 -7.57 6.46
CA GLN A 163 2.91 -9.03 6.29
C GLN A 163 3.17 -9.74 7.61
N GLY A 164 4.17 -9.30 8.38
CA GLY A 164 4.51 -9.88 9.67
C GLY A 164 3.34 -9.79 10.66
N PHE A 165 2.64 -8.66 10.65
CA PHE A 165 1.41 -8.48 11.42
C PHE A 165 0.33 -9.50 11.02
N LEU A 166 0.00 -9.59 9.73
CA LEU A 166 -1.04 -10.50 9.23
C LEU A 166 -0.69 -11.98 9.45
N ALA A 167 0.57 -12.34 9.24
CA ALA A 167 1.10 -13.68 9.50
C ALA A 167 1.00 -14.03 10.99
N GLY A 168 1.44 -13.12 11.88
CA GLY A 168 1.43 -13.32 13.32
C GLY A 168 0.02 -13.48 13.88
N VAL A 169 -0.92 -12.62 13.47
CA VAL A 169 -2.33 -12.72 13.87
C VAL A 169 -2.92 -14.07 13.43
N ASN A 170 -2.72 -14.45 12.16
CA ASN A 170 -3.27 -15.70 11.65
C ASN A 170 -2.62 -16.95 12.27
N ALA A 171 -1.35 -16.89 12.64
CA ALA A 171 -0.68 -17.97 13.37
C ALA A 171 -1.32 -18.22 14.73
N VAL A 172 -1.63 -17.15 15.48
CA VAL A 172 -2.31 -17.25 16.78
C VAL A 172 -3.74 -17.76 16.62
N LEU A 173 -4.49 -17.24 15.64
CA LEU A 173 -5.86 -17.71 15.36
C LEU A 173 -5.89 -19.19 14.96
N SER A 174 -4.93 -19.65 14.16
CA SER A 174 -4.81 -21.06 13.79
C SER A 174 -4.55 -21.96 15.00
N LEU A 175 -3.68 -21.54 15.93
CA LEU A 175 -3.44 -22.26 17.19
C LEU A 175 -4.68 -22.29 18.11
N ALA A 176 -5.52 -21.26 18.03
CA ALA A 176 -6.78 -21.17 18.77
C ALA A 176 -7.96 -21.87 18.06
N GLU A 177 -7.73 -22.48 16.89
CA GLU A 177 -8.78 -23.06 16.03
C GLU A 177 -9.88 -22.04 15.65
N GLU A 178 -9.52 -20.76 15.56
CA GLU A 178 -10.42 -19.68 15.16
C GLU A 178 -10.35 -19.39 13.66
N ALA A 179 -11.37 -18.70 13.15
CA ALA A 179 -11.42 -18.30 11.75
C ALA A 179 -10.25 -17.35 11.40
N PRO A 180 -9.64 -17.48 10.21
CA PRO A 180 -8.53 -16.63 9.82
C PRO A 180 -8.94 -15.18 9.66
N PHE A 181 -8.03 -14.29 10.02
CA PHE A 181 -8.14 -12.85 9.81
C PHE A 181 -7.65 -12.46 8.42
N ILE A 182 -8.58 -12.05 7.55
CA ILE A 182 -8.29 -11.62 6.18
C ILE A 182 -8.91 -10.25 5.95
N LEU A 183 -8.08 -9.26 5.60
CA LEU A 183 -8.54 -7.92 5.25
C LEU A 183 -8.94 -7.83 3.77
N GLY A 184 -10.08 -7.18 3.52
CA GLY A 184 -10.53 -6.80 2.19
C GLY A 184 -9.68 -5.71 1.56
N ARG A 185 -9.66 -5.67 0.22
CA ARG A 185 -8.99 -4.60 -0.55
C ARG A 185 -9.66 -3.24 -0.36
N ASP A 186 -10.93 -3.25 0.03
CA ASP A 186 -11.78 -2.10 0.34
C ASP A 186 -11.67 -1.64 1.80
N GLU A 187 -11.01 -2.44 2.65
CA GLU A 187 -10.89 -2.18 4.09
C GLU A 187 -9.54 -1.55 4.45
N ALA A 188 -8.44 -2.01 3.86
CA ALA A 188 -7.10 -1.50 4.13
C ALA A 188 -6.09 -1.76 3.00
N TYR A 189 -5.05 -0.93 2.94
CA TYR A 189 -3.88 -1.19 2.10
C TYR A 189 -3.15 -2.49 2.46
N MET A 190 -3.24 -2.98 3.71
CA MET A 190 -2.75 -4.31 4.08
C MET A 190 -3.51 -5.43 3.35
N GLY A 191 -4.82 -5.26 3.11
CA GLY A 191 -5.62 -6.18 2.30
C GLY A 191 -5.24 -6.12 0.82
N VAL A 192 -4.98 -4.91 0.29
CA VAL A 192 -4.44 -4.72 -1.08
C VAL A 192 -3.08 -5.40 -1.23
N LEU A 193 -2.16 -5.21 -0.28
CA LEU A 193 -0.85 -5.86 -0.25
C LEU A 193 -0.99 -7.38 -0.29
N ALA A 194 -1.75 -7.96 0.64
CA ALA A 194 -1.91 -9.41 0.75
C ALA A 194 -2.52 -10.00 -0.53
N ASP A 195 -3.51 -9.30 -1.09
CA ASP A 195 -4.22 -9.73 -2.29
C ASP A 195 -3.37 -9.63 -3.57
N ASP A 196 -2.67 -8.51 -3.76
CA ASP A 196 -1.76 -8.33 -4.91
C ASP A 196 -0.60 -9.32 -4.83
N LEU A 197 -0.02 -9.50 -3.63
CA LEU A 197 1.20 -10.29 -3.44
C LEU A 197 0.98 -11.75 -3.85
N VAL A 198 -0.08 -12.41 -3.37
CA VAL A 198 -0.35 -13.82 -3.73
C VAL A 198 -0.62 -14.03 -5.23
N ARG A 199 -0.91 -12.96 -5.97
CA ARG A 199 -1.14 -12.95 -7.43
C ARG A 199 0.05 -12.43 -8.23
N CYS A 200 1.05 -11.87 -7.56
CA CYS A 200 2.11 -11.11 -8.20
C CYS A 200 3.00 -12.03 -9.04
N ASP A 201 3.45 -11.52 -10.19
CA ASP A 201 4.49 -12.18 -10.97
C ASP A 201 5.79 -12.15 -10.15
N PRO A 202 6.42 -13.30 -9.85
CA PRO A 202 7.61 -13.36 -9.01
C PRO A 202 8.85 -12.71 -9.64
N ARG A 203 8.80 -12.27 -10.91
CA ARG A 203 9.97 -11.74 -11.62
C ARG A 203 10.54 -10.45 -11.05
N GLU A 204 9.76 -9.69 -10.27
CA GLU A 204 10.23 -8.43 -9.67
C GLU A 204 9.70 -8.26 -8.25
N PRO A 205 10.49 -7.64 -7.34
CA PRO A 205 10.03 -7.39 -5.97
C PRO A 205 8.80 -6.47 -5.93
N TYR A 206 7.75 -6.89 -5.22
CA TYR A 206 6.54 -6.10 -5.04
C TYR A 206 6.81 -4.86 -4.16
N ARG A 207 6.21 -3.72 -4.56
CA ARG A 207 6.18 -2.46 -3.81
C ARG A 207 4.80 -1.84 -3.84
N MET A 208 4.32 -1.33 -2.70
CA MET A 208 2.99 -0.76 -2.56
C MET A 208 2.73 0.45 -3.47
N PHE A 209 3.74 1.22 -3.81
CA PHE A 209 3.60 2.34 -4.75
C PHE A 209 3.11 1.90 -6.14
N THR A 210 3.36 0.65 -6.52
CA THR A 210 2.91 0.09 -7.80
C THR A 210 1.47 -0.44 -7.75
N SER A 211 0.93 -0.59 -6.53
CA SER A 211 -0.42 -1.12 -6.32
C SER A 211 -1.48 -0.17 -6.86
N ARG A 212 -2.53 -0.75 -7.45
CA ARG A 212 -3.75 -0.04 -7.79
C ARG A 212 -4.80 -0.32 -6.74
N ALA A 213 -4.81 0.48 -5.68
CA ALA A 213 -5.97 0.57 -4.80
C ALA A 213 -7.09 1.31 -5.53
N GLU A 214 -8.21 0.65 -5.75
CA GLU A 214 -9.40 1.20 -6.41
C GLU A 214 -10.12 2.20 -5.49
N TYR A 215 -10.08 1.95 -4.18
CA TYR A 215 -10.84 2.66 -3.16
C TYR A 215 -10.02 3.71 -2.39
N ARG A 216 -9.14 4.45 -3.08
CA ARG A 216 -8.19 5.38 -2.43
C ARG A 216 -8.84 6.45 -1.54
N LEU A 217 -10.07 6.86 -1.83
CA LEU A 217 -10.76 7.88 -1.02
C LEU A 217 -11.35 7.30 0.26
N MET A 218 -11.61 5.98 0.30
CA MET A 218 -11.96 5.26 1.52
C MET A 218 -10.71 4.89 2.34
N LEU A 219 -9.63 4.52 1.65
CA LEU A 219 -8.38 4.04 2.25
C LEU A 219 -7.36 5.16 2.51
N ARG A 220 -7.76 6.14 3.31
CA ARG A 220 -6.88 7.28 3.64
C ARG A 220 -6.05 7.00 4.88
N HIS A 221 -4.97 7.75 5.05
CA HIS A 221 -4.15 7.66 6.25
C HIS A 221 -4.90 8.25 7.46
N ASP A 222 -5.68 9.31 7.27
CA ASP A 222 -6.39 10.03 8.34
C ASP A 222 -7.50 9.23 9.04
N ASN A 223 -7.98 8.14 8.42
CA ASN A 223 -9.13 7.35 8.89
C ASN A 223 -8.78 5.86 9.15
N ALA A 224 -7.50 5.51 9.26
CA ALA A 224 -7.08 4.13 9.46
C ALA A 224 -7.57 3.54 10.78
N ASP A 225 -7.57 4.34 11.86
CA ASP A 225 -8.16 4.02 13.15
C ASP A 225 -9.67 3.76 13.06
N LEU A 226 -10.41 4.65 12.39
CA LEU A 226 -11.86 4.51 12.20
C LEU A 226 -12.23 3.21 11.47
N ARG A 227 -11.40 2.80 10.51
CA ARG A 227 -11.58 1.56 9.75
C ARG A 227 -11.20 0.30 10.55
N LEU A 228 -10.11 0.34 11.31
CA LEU A 228 -9.45 -0.86 11.82
C LEU A 228 -9.51 -1.06 13.33
N ALA A 229 -9.84 -0.04 14.14
CA ALA A 229 -9.82 -0.16 15.60
C ALA A 229 -10.81 -1.23 16.13
N CYS A 230 -12.01 -1.32 15.56
CA CYS A 230 -12.99 -2.35 15.92
C CYS A 230 -12.45 -3.77 15.67
N LEU A 231 -11.70 -3.97 14.59
CA LEU A 231 -11.03 -5.25 14.31
C LEU A 231 -9.88 -5.48 15.29
N GLY A 232 -9.09 -4.45 15.59
CA GLY A 232 -8.01 -4.53 16.57
C GLY A 232 -8.51 -4.92 17.97
N GLU A 233 -9.65 -4.38 18.41
CA GLU A 233 -10.26 -4.71 19.70
C GLU A 233 -10.74 -6.16 19.73
N LYS A 234 -11.42 -6.62 18.66
CA LYS A 234 -11.85 -8.02 18.53
C LYS A 234 -10.69 -9.01 18.57
N LEU A 235 -9.53 -8.61 18.04
CA LEU A 235 -8.30 -9.40 18.06
C LEU A 235 -7.51 -9.26 19.39
N GLY A 236 -7.96 -8.41 20.33
CA GLY A 236 -7.26 -8.15 21.58
C GLY A 236 -5.94 -7.38 21.43
N LEU A 237 -5.74 -6.68 20.31
CA LEU A 237 -4.51 -5.95 19.98
C LEU A 237 -4.50 -4.50 20.47
N ILE A 238 -5.68 -3.94 20.75
CA ILE A 238 -5.85 -2.64 21.39
C ILE A 238 -6.75 -2.81 22.61
N ASP A 239 -6.59 -1.90 23.59
CA ASP A 239 -7.43 -1.93 24.78
C ASP A 239 -8.82 -1.31 24.53
N ALA A 240 -9.76 -1.59 25.43
CA ALA A 240 -11.11 -1.06 25.35
C ALA A 240 -11.16 0.48 25.38
N LYS A 241 -10.21 1.14 26.07
CA LYS A 241 -10.17 2.61 26.14
C LYS A 241 -9.80 3.23 24.79
N GLN A 242 -8.85 2.61 24.07
CA GLN A 242 -8.47 2.99 22.72
C GLN A 242 -9.64 2.79 21.75
N ALA A 243 -10.33 1.66 21.83
CA ALA A 243 -11.49 1.38 21.00
C ALA A 243 -12.67 2.33 21.28
N ASP A 244 -12.96 2.60 22.55
CA ASP A 244 -14.02 3.53 22.98
C ASP A 244 -13.74 4.96 22.53
N ARG A 245 -12.47 5.40 22.60
CA ARG A 245 -12.06 6.71 22.07
C ARG A 245 -12.39 6.82 20.58
N VAL A 246 -12.02 5.81 19.78
CA VAL A 246 -12.29 5.81 18.34
C VAL A 246 -13.78 5.77 18.04
N ARG A 247 -14.57 4.98 18.81
CA ARG A 247 -16.04 4.97 18.70
C ARG A 247 -16.66 6.34 18.99
N ALA A 248 -16.21 6.99 20.07
CA ALA A 248 -16.68 8.33 20.43
C ALA A 248 -16.34 9.37 19.36
N ASP A 249 -15.14 9.29 18.78
CA ASP A 249 -14.72 10.14 17.66
C ASP A 249 -15.60 9.94 16.43
N GLN A 250 -15.81 8.68 16.03
CA GLN A 250 -16.67 8.32 14.91
C GLN A 250 -18.09 8.87 15.10
N GLN A 251 -18.66 8.69 16.30
CA GLN A 251 -19.98 9.20 16.63
C GLN A 251 -20.03 10.74 16.54
N LYS A 252 -19.05 11.43 17.14
CA LYS A 252 -18.99 12.90 17.12
C LYS A 252 -18.85 13.44 15.70
N ILE A 253 -18.04 12.80 14.86
CA ILE A 253 -17.89 13.14 13.44
C ILE A 253 -19.24 13.00 12.73
N SER A 254 -19.89 11.84 12.84
CA SER A 254 -21.17 11.55 12.18
C SER A 254 -22.28 12.52 12.61
N GLU A 255 -22.43 12.76 13.92
CA GLU A 255 -23.41 13.73 14.46
C GLU A 255 -23.14 15.15 13.95
N THR A 256 -21.86 15.54 13.87
CA THR A 256 -21.49 16.88 13.40
C THR A 256 -21.76 17.04 11.92
N VAL A 257 -21.42 16.06 11.09
CA VAL A 257 -21.72 16.05 9.65
C VAL A 257 -23.23 16.13 9.42
N GLU A 258 -24.03 15.34 10.15
CA GLU A 258 -25.49 15.40 10.07
C GLU A 258 -26.03 16.79 10.47
N ARG A 259 -25.47 17.39 11.53
CA ARG A 259 -25.84 18.75 11.96
C ARG A 259 -25.47 19.81 10.91
N LEU A 260 -24.33 19.67 10.22
CA LEU A 260 -23.93 20.55 9.11
C LEU A 260 -24.89 20.46 7.93
N HIS A 261 -25.46 19.29 7.65
CA HIS A 261 -26.50 19.09 6.63
C HIS A 261 -27.79 19.82 6.98
N LYS A 262 -28.21 19.77 8.25
CA LYS A 262 -29.47 20.38 8.71
C LYS A 262 -29.37 21.89 8.94
N THR A 263 -28.19 22.41 9.28
CA THR A 263 -28.00 23.83 9.62
C THR A 263 -27.81 24.66 8.35
N ARG A 264 -28.62 25.72 8.20
CA ARG A 264 -28.56 26.63 7.05
C ARG A 264 -27.94 27.96 7.44
N SER A 265 -27.19 28.52 6.51
CA SER A 265 -26.74 29.91 6.52
C SER A 265 -27.09 30.54 5.16
N GLY A 266 -28.07 31.45 5.19
CA GLY A 266 -28.68 31.99 3.98
C GLY A 266 -29.30 30.89 3.09
N THR A 267 -28.85 30.81 1.84
CA THR A 267 -29.38 29.87 0.83
C THR A 267 -28.67 28.51 0.81
N ARG A 268 -27.59 28.33 1.56
CA ARG A 268 -26.79 27.08 1.58
C ARG A 268 -26.81 26.44 2.96
N THR A 269 -26.63 25.13 3.00
CA THR A 269 -26.32 24.43 4.27
C THR A 269 -24.86 24.70 4.66
N LEU A 270 -24.54 24.56 5.94
CA LEU A 270 -23.15 24.66 6.39
C LEU A 270 -22.28 23.56 5.76
N HIS A 271 -22.86 22.38 5.51
CA HIS A 271 -22.25 21.32 4.72
C HIS A 271 -21.81 21.81 3.32
N GLN A 272 -22.71 22.48 2.58
CA GLN A 272 -22.42 23.03 1.27
C GLN A 272 -21.35 24.13 1.30
N ARG A 273 -21.29 24.92 2.38
CA ARG A 273 -20.26 25.95 2.57
C ARG A 273 -18.89 25.33 2.83
N LEU A 274 -18.82 24.31 3.68
CA LEU A 274 -17.55 23.64 4.02
C LEU A 274 -16.98 22.83 2.84
N ARG A 275 -17.81 22.45 1.88
CA ARG A 275 -17.39 21.79 0.63
C ARG A 275 -16.73 22.74 -0.39
N ILE A 276 -16.82 24.06 -0.20
CA ILE A 276 -16.19 25.04 -1.09
C ILE A 276 -14.66 24.92 -1.03
N PRO A 277 -13.94 24.88 -2.16
CA PRO A 277 -12.48 24.85 -2.15
C PRO A 277 -11.87 25.99 -1.32
N GLY A 278 -10.97 25.65 -0.41
CA GLY A 278 -10.32 26.61 0.49
C GLY A 278 -11.06 26.87 1.81
N ALA A 279 -12.30 26.40 1.97
CA ALA A 279 -12.99 26.45 3.25
C ALA A 279 -12.38 25.48 4.26
N ASN A 280 -12.32 25.90 5.52
CA ASN A 280 -11.93 25.09 6.67
C ASN A 280 -12.83 25.41 7.88
N TRP A 281 -12.66 24.66 8.96
CA TRP A 281 -13.51 24.84 10.14
C TRP A 281 -13.40 26.25 10.74
N GLN A 282 -12.18 26.79 10.80
CA GLN A 282 -11.92 28.13 11.35
C GLN A 282 -12.60 29.23 10.55
N THR A 283 -12.54 29.18 9.21
CA THR A 283 -13.24 30.10 8.32
C THR A 283 -14.75 29.98 8.47
N LEU A 284 -15.26 28.75 8.63
CA LEU A 284 -16.69 28.52 8.82
C LEU A 284 -17.17 29.09 10.16
N VAL A 285 -16.40 28.93 11.24
CA VAL A 285 -16.69 29.52 12.56
C VAL A 285 -16.62 31.05 12.52
N ALA A 286 -15.67 31.62 11.78
CA ALA A 286 -15.56 33.08 11.63
C ALA A 286 -16.80 33.68 10.96
N ASP A 287 -17.33 33.00 9.94
CA ASP A 287 -18.54 33.41 9.25
C ASP A 287 -19.82 33.11 10.05
N GLU A 288 -19.80 32.07 10.89
CA GLU A 288 -20.94 31.58 11.67
C GLU A 288 -20.55 31.36 13.14
N PRO A 289 -20.47 32.42 13.96
CA PRO A 289 -19.97 32.35 15.34
C PRO A 289 -20.70 31.34 16.23
N GLN A 290 -21.96 31.03 15.91
CA GLN A 290 -22.76 29.99 16.56
C GLN A 290 -22.10 28.59 16.55
N LEU A 291 -21.21 28.31 15.60
CA LEU A 291 -20.47 27.03 15.53
C LEU A 291 -19.49 26.85 16.69
N SER A 292 -19.03 27.92 17.32
CA SER A 292 -18.16 27.84 18.51
C SER A 292 -18.81 27.05 19.65
N THR A 293 -20.14 27.05 19.71
CA THR A 293 -20.92 26.31 20.73
C THR A 293 -20.97 24.80 20.48
N TRP A 294 -20.54 24.32 19.30
CA TRP A 294 -20.63 22.90 18.95
C TRP A 294 -19.53 22.06 19.61
N GLN A 295 -18.51 22.72 20.19
CA GLN A 295 -17.41 22.09 20.94
C GLN A 295 -16.77 20.93 20.17
N VAL A 296 -16.40 21.20 18.92
CA VAL A 296 -15.70 20.22 18.07
C VAL A 296 -14.20 20.35 18.31
N GLU A 297 -13.59 19.30 18.83
CA GLU A 297 -12.14 19.24 19.06
C GLU A 297 -11.36 19.46 17.77
N GLU A 298 -10.27 20.20 17.84
CA GLU A 298 -9.43 20.57 16.68
C GLU A 298 -9.01 19.35 15.85
N ARG A 299 -8.60 18.26 16.51
CA ARG A 299 -8.25 16.99 15.85
C ARG A 299 -9.37 16.35 15.02
N LEU A 300 -10.64 16.67 15.32
CA LEU A 300 -11.80 16.15 14.59
C LEU A 300 -12.25 17.12 13.48
N GLN A 301 -11.91 18.40 13.57
CA GLN A 301 -12.33 19.42 12.60
C GLN A 301 -11.84 19.09 11.19
N GLU A 302 -10.58 18.66 11.07
CA GLU A 302 -10.01 18.27 9.78
C GLU A 302 -10.69 17.00 9.24
N ARG A 303 -10.91 15.99 10.09
CA ARG A 303 -11.64 14.77 9.70
C ARG A 303 -13.05 15.07 9.20
N ILE A 304 -13.78 15.93 9.91
CA ILE A 304 -15.13 16.37 9.48
C ILE A 304 -15.06 17.09 8.14
N ARG A 305 -14.08 17.97 7.94
CA ARG A 305 -13.88 18.65 6.65
C ARG A 305 -13.65 17.66 5.52
N VAL A 306 -12.80 16.66 5.74
CA VAL A 306 -12.48 15.61 4.77
C VAL A 306 -13.74 14.80 4.44
N GLU A 307 -14.50 14.35 5.45
CA GLU A 307 -15.76 13.61 5.25
C GLU A 307 -16.76 14.42 4.41
N VAL A 308 -16.99 15.69 4.76
CA VAL A 308 -17.90 16.59 4.00
C VAL A 308 -17.44 16.82 2.56
N ARG A 309 -16.13 16.98 2.36
CA ARG A 309 -15.56 17.27 1.03
C ARG A 309 -15.67 16.06 0.10
N TYR A 310 -15.42 14.87 0.63
CA TYR A 310 -15.35 13.64 -0.15
C TYR A 310 -16.61 12.78 -0.10
N GLU A 311 -17.62 13.14 0.71
CA GLU A 311 -18.89 12.40 0.91
C GLU A 311 -19.43 11.79 -0.38
N SER A 312 -19.74 12.61 -1.40
CA SER A 312 -20.33 12.11 -2.65
C SER A 312 -19.42 11.15 -3.43
N TYR A 313 -18.10 11.29 -3.30
CA TYR A 313 -17.14 10.39 -3.93
C TYR A 313 -17.01 9.09 -3.15
N ILE A 314 -17.02 9.16 -1.81
CA ILE A 314 -17.01 8.01 -0.91
C ILE A 314 -18.28 7.18 -1.09
N GLU A 315 -19.46 7.81 -1.12
CA GLU A 315 -20.74 7.14 -1.40
C GLU A 315 -20.71 6.40 -2.74
N ARG A 316 -20.13 7.01 -3.78
CA ARG A 316 -19.95 6.34 -5.07
C ARG A 316 -19.05 5.11 -4.94
N GLN A 317 -17.91 5.22 -4.26
CA GLN A 317 -17.00 4.09 -4.05
C GLN A 317 -17.66 2.97 -3.22
N LEU A 318 -18.42 3.32 -2.18
CA LEU A 318 -19.19 2.35 -1.37
C LEU A 318 -20.21 1.59 -2.21
N ASN A 319 -20.94 2.28 -3.10
CA ASN A 319 -21.87 1.62 -4.02
C ASN A 319 -21.14 0.68 -5.01
N GLU A 320 -19.94 1.05 -5.46
CA GLU A 320 -19.10 0.19 -6.31
C GLU A 320 -18.58 -1.04 -5.53
N VAL A 321 -18.14 -0.86 -4.28
CA VAL A 321 -17.77 -1.95 -3.36
C VAL A 321 -18.94 -2.90 -3.15
N GLU A 322 -20.13 -2.40 -2.83
CA GLU A 322 -21.28 -3.26 -2.55
C GLU A 322 -21.68 -4.11 -3.77
N ARG A 323 -21.61 -3.54 -4.98
CA ARG A 323 -21.82 -4.29 -6.23
C ARG A 323 -20.79 -5.39 -6.44
N LEU A 324 -19.52 -5.11 -6.12
CA LEU A 324 -18.43 -6.09 -6.26
C LEU A 324 -18.45 -7.16 -5.17
N ARG A 325 -18.83 -6.81 -3.93
CA ARG A 325 -18.98 -7.75 -2.80
C ARG A 325 -19.95 -8.90 -3.10
N ARG A 326 -21.03 -8.62 -3.84
CA ARG A 326 -21.99 -9.64 -4.29
C ARG A 326 -21.37 -10.71 -5.21
N HIS A 327 -20.25 -10.40 -5.85
CA HIS A 327 -19.49 -11.33 -6.69
C HIS A 327 -18.23 -11.88 -5.98
N GLU A 328 -17.71 -11.17 -4.98
CA GLU A 328 -16.53 -11.57 -4.18
C GLU A 328 -16.82 -12.68 -3.17
N SER A 329 -18.06 -12.80 -2.67
CA SER A 329 -18.42 -13.83 -1.67
C SER A 329 -18.36 -15.26 -2.20
N TRP A 330 -18.26 -15.45 -3.52
CA TRP A 330 -18.23 -16.78 -4.12
C TRP A 330 -16.84 -17.39 -3.98
N GLN A 331 -16.72 -18.29 -3.00
CA GLN A 331 -15.53 -19.09 -2.74
C GLN A 331 -15.31 -20.11 -3.86
N LEU A 332 -14.06 -20.25 -4.28
CA LEU A 332 -13.64 -21.33 -5.17
C LEU A 332 -13.14 -22.50 -4.30
N PRO A 333 -13.61 -23.74 -4.52
CA PRO A 333 -13.09 -24.90 -3.80
C PRO A 333 -11.59 -25.12 -4.07
N ASP A 334 -10.82 -25.41 -3.03
CA ASP A 334 -9.37 -25.70 -3.14
C ASP A 334 -9.08 -26.90 -4.08
N ASP A 335 -10.00 -27.86 -4.12
CA ASP A 335 -9.93 -29.08 -4.90
C ASP A 335 -10.39 -28.92 -6.36
N LEU A 336 -10.65 -27.68 -6.82
CA LEU A 336 -11.12 -27.43 -8.18
C LEU A 336 -10.06 -27.78 -9.22
N GLU A 337 -10.42 -28.66 -10.16
CA GLU A 337 -9.54 -29.08 -11.25
C GLU A 337 -9.64 -28.12 -12.46
N TYR A 338 -8.90 -27.01 -12.39
CA TYR A 338 -8.92 -25.96 -13.44
C TYR A 338 -8.53 -26.46 -14.84
N LEU A 339 -7.72 -27.52 -14.93
CA LEU A 339 -7.27 -28.07 -16.20
C LEU A 339 -8.41 -28.75 -16.99
N GLU A 340 -9.43 -29.25 -16.29
CA GLU A 340 -10.55 -29.99 -16.88
C GLU A 340 -11.74 -29.09 -17.27
N ILE A 341 -11.73 -27.81 -16.88
CA ILE A 341 -12.86 -26.90 -17.11
C ILE A 341 -13.03 -26.61 -18.61
N PRO A 342 -14.17 -26.99 -19.23
CA PRO A 342 -14.43 -26.71 -20.64
C PRO A 342 -14.53 -25.21 -20.91
N GLY A 343 -14.00 -24.76 -22.05
CA GLY A 343 -14.12 -23.37 -22.51
C GLY A 343 -13.07 -22.40 -21.93
N LEU A 344 -12.31 -22.78 -20.90
CA LEU A 344 -11.17 -21.98 -20.45
C LEU A 344 -10.04 -22.00 -21.50
N ARG A 345 -9.51 -20.83 -21.82
CA ARG A 345 -8.32 -20.70 -22.69
C ARG A 345 -7.09 -21.29 -21.99
N SER A 346 -6.14 -21.83 -22.76
CA SER A 346 -4.95 -22.52 -22.22
C SER A 346 -4.16 -21.64 -21.24
N GLU A 347 -3.94 -20.36 -21.57
CA GLU A 347 -3.27 -19.40 -20.69
C GLU A 347 -4.03 -19.21 -19.36
N ALA A 348 -5.36 -19.10 -19.42
CA ALA A 348 -6.19 -18.95 -18.23
C ALA A 348 -6.17 -20.23 -17.36
N ARG A 349 -6.22 -21.42 -17.97
CA ARG A 349 -6.12 -22.70 -17.24
C ARG A 349 -4.80 -22.83 -16.50
N GLU A 350 -3.69 -22.57 -17.19
CA GLU A 350 -2.36 -22.65 -16.60
C GLU A 350 -2.22 -21.68 -15.43
N LYS A 351 -2.63 -20.42 -15.62
CA LYS A 351 -2.57 -19.40 -14.58
C LYS A 351 -3.49 -19.70 -13.40
N LEU A 352 -4.73 -20.12 -13.63
CA LEU A 352 -5.66 -20.49 -12.55
C LEU A 352 -5.18 -21.73 -11.79
N ASN A 353 -4.64 -22.73 -12.49
CA ASN A 353 -4.10 -23.93 -11.86
C ASN A 353 -2.84 -23.66 -11.03
N ASN A 354 -1.99 -22.74 -11.48
CA ASN A 354 -0.76 -22.35 -10.78
C ASN A 354 -1.03 -21.41 -9.59
N LEU A 355 -1.92 -20.43 -9.77
CA LEU A 355 -2.21 -19.40 -8.75
C LEU A 355 -3.29 -19.80 -7.75
N ARG A 356 -4.12 -20.81 -8.05
CA ARG A 356 -5.16 -21.37 -7.17
C ARG A 356 -5.94 -20.28 -6.39
N PRO A 357 -6.70 -19.41 -7.08
CA PRO A 357 -7.40 -18.31 -6.42
C PRO A 357 -8.53 -18.81 -5.52
N ASP A 358 -8.66 -18.20 -4.34
CA ASP A 358 -9.65 -18.61 -3.33
C ASP A 358 -11.08 -18.08 -3.63
N THR A 359 -11.24 -17.10 -4.55
CA THR A 359 -12.54 -16.51 -4.92
C THR A 359 -12.69 -16.21 -6.42
N PHE A 360 -13.92 -15.97 -6.89
CA PHE A 360 -14.15 -15.57 -8.30
C PHE A 360 -13.51 -14.23 -8.67
N ALA A 361 -13.66 -13.23 -7.81
CA ALA A 361 -13.04 -11.92 -8.05
C ALA A 361 -11.51 -12.03 -8.05
N ALA A 362 -10.98 -12.93 -7.20
CA ALA A 362 -9.57 -13.29 -7.20
C ALA A 362 -9.15 -13.85 -8.57
N ALA A 363 -9.91 -14.80 -9.14
CA ALA A 363 -9.65 -15.32 -10.47
C ALA A 363 -9.72 -14.25 -11.57
N GLN A 364 -10.68 -13.32 -11.49
CA GLN A 364 -10.90 -12.27 -12.50
C GLN A 364 -9.74 -11.28 -12.61
N ARG A 365 -9.02 -11.04 -11.51
CA ARG A 365 -7.90 -10.08 -11.47
C ARG A 365 -6.56 -10.67 -11.94
N ILE A 366 -6.50 -11.98 -12.20
CA ILE A 366 -5.29 -12.61 -12.72
C ILE A 366 -5.02 -12.11 -14.14
N ALA A 367 -3.87 -11.51 -14.36
CA ALA A 367 -3.47 -11.03 -15.68
C ALA A 367 -3.51 -12.19 -16.69
N GLY A 368 -4.27 -12.05 -17.79
CA GLY A 368 -4.48 -13.09 -18.79
C GLY A 368 -5.78 -13.88 -18.65
N VAL A 369 -6.47 -13.79 -17.51
CA VAL A 369 -7.83 -14.32 -17.34
C VAL A 369 -8.85 -13.29 -17.84
N SER A 370 -9.68 -13.68 -18.80
CA SER A 370 -10.70 -12.79 -19.38
C SER A 370 -12.06 -12.94 -18.68
N PRO A 371 -12.98 -11.97 -18.86
CA PRO A 371 -14.38 -12.13 -18.44
C PRO A 371 -15.08 -13.39 -19.00
N ALA A 372 -14.68 -13.84 -20.20
CA ALA A 372 -15.21 -15.06 -20.80
C ALA A 372 -14.71 -16.32 -20.06
N ASP A 373 -13.45 -16.33 -19.64
CA ASP A 373 -12.87 -17.41 -18.82
C ASP A 373 -13.60 -17.50 -17.47
N ILE A 374 -13.87 -16.35 -16.83
CA ILE A 374 -14.65 -16.28 -15.59
C ILE A 374 -16.07 -16.80 -15.77
N SER A 375 -16.71 -16.51 -16.90
CA SER A 375 -18.03 -17.04 -17.21
C SER A 375 -18.01 -18.57 -17.33
N CYS A 376 -16.98 -19.13 -17.97
CA CYS A 376 -16.80 -20.59 -18.06
C CYS A 376 -16.59 -21.23 -16.68
N LEU A 377 -15.74 -20.62 -15.84
CA LEU A 377 -15.51 -21.02 -14.46
C LEU A 377 -16.82 -21.03 -13.64
N MET A 378 -17.67 -20.03 -13.84
CA MET A 378 -18.97 -19.91 -13.18
C MET A 378 -19.94 -21.02 -13.57
N VAL A 379 -20.01 -21.34 -14.88
CA VAL A 379 -20.84 -22.43 -15.39
C VAL A 379 -20.36 -23.78 -14.84
N ALA A 380 -19.05 -24.03 -14.83
CA ALA A 380 -18.49 -25.26 -14.30
C ALA A 380 -18.79 -25.45 -12.81
N LEU A 381 -18.71 -24.39 -12.01
CA LEU A 381 -19.04 -24.45 -10.60
C LEU A 381 -20.52 -24.68 -10.34
N ARG A 382 -21.40 -24.05 -11.12
CA ARG A 382 -22.85 -24.29 -11.06
C ARG A 382 -23.21 -25.74 -11.42
N ALA A 383 -22.52 -26.32 -12.40
CA ALA A 383 -22.69 -27.73 -12.77
C ALA A 383 -22.25 -28.68 -11.64
N ARG A 384 -21.21 -28.30 -10.87
CA ARG A 384 -20.67 -29.07 -9.74
C ARG A 384 -21.51 -28.97 -8.46
N THR A 385 -22.13 -27.81 -8.19
CA THR A 385 -22.85 -27.55 -6.92
C THR A 385 -24.37 -27.80 -6.96
N GLY A 386 -24.95 -28.07 -8.13
CA GLY A 386 -26.40 -28.21 -8.29
C GLY A 386 -27.12 -26.85 -8.20
N GLN A 387 -28.15 -26.67 -9.02
CA GLN A 387 -28.80 -25.38 -9.33
C GLN A 387 -29.42 -24.59 -8.16
N GLN A 388 -29.39 -25.05 -6.90
CA GLN A 388 -30.23 -24.50 -5.81
C GLN A 388 -29.53 -23.75 -4.66
N ASN A 389 -28.20 -23.72 -4.56
CA ASN A 389 -27.54 -23.19 -3.34
C ASN A 389 -26.68 -21.92 -3.50
N LEU A 390 -26.61 -21.29 -4.68
CA LEU A 390 -25.73 -20.13 -4.93
C LEU A 390 -26.45 -18.77 -4.97
N GLU A 391 -27.79 -18.74 -5.01
CA GLU A 391 -28.56 -17.47 -4.95
C GLU A 391 -28.98 -17.10 -3.51
N SER A 392 -28.69 -17.94 -2.52
CA SER A 392 -29.26 -17.85 -1.16
C SER A 392 -28.23 -17.80 -0.02
N ARG A 393 -26.95 -17.48 -0.29
CA ARG A 393 -25.94 -17.26 0.77
C ARG A 393 -25.05 -16.05 0.52
#